data_AF-A0A7X1H2L0-F1
#
_entry.id   AF-A0A7X1H2L0-F1
#
_cell.length_a   1.000
_cell.length_b   1.000
_cell.length_c   1.000
_cell.angle_alpha   90.00
_cell.angle_beta   90.00
_cell.angle_gamma   90.00
#
_symmetry.space_group_name_H-M   'P 1'
#
loop_
_entity.id
_entity.type
_entity.pdbx_description
1 polymer ?
#
loop_
_entity_poly.entity_id
_entity_poly.type
_entity_poly.pdbx_seq_one_letter_code
_entity_poly.pdbx_strand_id
1 'polypeptide(L)'
;MKQIDKMGKLNRKIVPSSIQMPYTSALLGNFLIFGVIITAVVLLMINRELYYLSVQEDQVIEWMTFWVFFIAGAICMQAAYRQYRGMIKIPWFLFCVGVFCFFVALEEISWCQRLLGYRPPAYFLEQNFQQEFNVHNVVDSFLRTLALQIVILGFGIVLPAVWLIPAVRRLSWKMAIVPPPILLAPAFLATYILYEIYPWRYSGELVELMLGLGFVFSAMAISLFFKNPDGSRSLFPARIVALIFVVIVLSVIMTLVSRARLRNQPELIEVTKKEIVALGNDFRKAIRLSKKPITHCKLHNRIFAHVEKYKIHSLYNGYFWNLTKQGLPEERAQFFIDPWNTAYWIWQVCDPERKQMKVFIYSFGPNRRRDSVPWKISGDDIGVPIYEFGFKE
;
A
#
# COMPACT_ATOMS: atom_id res chain seq x y z
N MET A 1 -2.87 53.32 3.21
CA MET A 1 -3.49 52.70 2.00
C MET A 1 -2.67 52.84 0.70
N LYS A 2 -1.87 53.90 0.49
CA LYS A 2 -1.05 54.07 -0.74
C LYS A 2 0.30 53.33 -0.77
N GLN A 3 0.79 52.81 0.36
CA GLN A 3 2.09 52.09 0.43
C GLN A 3 1.97 50.58 0.19
N ILE A 4 0.80 50.00 0.48
CA ILE A 4 0.48 48.58 0.22
C ILE A 4 0.31 48.34 -1.30
N ASP A 5 -0.18 49.33 -2.04
CA ASP A 5 -0.36 49.24 -3.50
C ASP A 5 0.96 49.36 -4.29
N LYS A 6 2.01 49.97 -3.71
CA LYS A 6 3.34 50.06 -4.33
C LYS A 6 4.17 48.79 -4.18
N MET A 7 4.03 48.04 -3.08
CA MET A 7 4.64 46.70 -2.94
C MET A 7 3.92 45.64 -3.80
N GLY A 8 2.62 45.80 -4.06
CA GLY A 8 1.84 44.91 -4.95
C GLY A 8 2.18 45.02 -6.44
N LYS A 9 2.80 46.13 -6.88
CA LYS A 9 3.14 46.40 -8.29
C LYS A 9 4.58 46.06 -8.67
N LEU A 10 5.51 45.91 -7.71
CA LEU A 10 6.92 45.63 -8.00
C LEU A 10 7.25 44.13 -8.22
N ASN A 11 6.33 43.21 -7.88
CA ASN A 11 6.62 41.76 -7.83
C ASN A 11 6.06 40.92 -9.01
N ARG A 12 5.61 41.53 -10.11
CA ARG A 12 4.83 40.83 -11.15
C ARG A 12 5.60 40.34 -12.39
N LYS A 13 6.94 40.46 -12.46
CA LYS A 13 7.69 40.15 -13.70
C LYS A 13 8.72 39.02 -13.66
N ILE A 14 8.95 38.38 -12.52
CA ILE A 14 9.90 37.27 -12.47
C ILE A 14 9.09 35.98 -12.35
N VAL A 15 8.88 35.30 -13.49
CA VAL A 15 8.71 33.85 -13.44
C VAL A 15 10.04 33.33 -12.92
N PRO A 16 10.10 32.78 -11.70
CA PRO A 16 11.37 32.46 -11.09
C PRO A 16 12.17 31.53 -11.99
N SER A 17 13.36 31.99 -12.38
CA SER A 17 14.14 31.45 -13.50
C SER A 17 14.79 30.08 -13.24
N SER A 18 14.29 29.33 -12.24
CA SER A 18 15.00 28.45 -11.32
C SER A 18 15.34 29.19 -10.02
N ILE A 19 14.29 29.59 -9.27
CA ILE A 19 14.51 29.82 -7.83
C ILE A 19 15.02 28.49 -7.27
N GLN A 20 16.18 28.57 -6.62
CA GLN A 20 16.81 27.51 -5.85
C GLN A 20 15.77 26.93 -4.88
N MET A 21 14.98 25.94 -5.34
CA MET A 21 14.24 25.11 -4.40
C MET A 21 15.31 24.56 -3.46
N PRO A 22 15.14 24.71 -2.14
CA PRO A 22 16.20 24.42 -1.19
C PRO A 22 16.76 23.01 -1.44
N TYR A 23 17.96 22.97 -2.02
CA TYR A 23 18.55 21.75 -2.59
C TYR A 23 18.79 20.69 -1.51
N THR A 24 18.92 21.13 -0.27
CA THR A 24 19.05 20.27 0.92
C THR A 24 17.90 19.26 1.03
N SER A 25 16.67 19.64 0.70
CA SER A 25 15.50 18.75 0.72
C SER A 25 15.61 17.64 -0.30
N ALA A 26 15.98 17.99 -1.53
CA ALA A 26 16.10 17.04 -2.62
C ALA A 26 17.31 16.11 -2.42
N LEU A 27 18.44 16.65 -1.98
CA LEU A 27 19.64 15.85 -1.71
C LEU A 27 19.42 14.85 -0.57
N LEU A 28 18.82 15.29 0.54
CA LEU A 28 18.46 14.40 1.65
C LEU A 28 17.38 13.39 1.22
N GLY A 29 16.42 13.82 0.40
CA GLY A 29 15.41 12.93 -0.17
C GLY A 29 16.02 11.79 -0.99
N ASN A 30 16.99 12.09 -1.87
CA ASN A 30 17.74 11.06 -2.58
C ASN A 30 18.43 10.10 -1.60
N PHE A 31 19.21 10.64 -0.66
CA PHE A 31 19.95 9.82 0.30
C PHE A 31 19.04 8.82 1.04
N LEU A 32 17.87 9.28 1.52
CA LEU A 32 16.95 8.44 2.26
C LEU A 32 16.25 7.41 1.37
N ILE A 33 15.84 7.79 0.16
CA ILE A 33 15.19 6.88 -0.79
C ILE A 33 16.16 5.76 -1.23
N PHE A 34 17.41 6.11 -1.55
CA PHE A 34 18.44 5.09 -1.80
C PHE A 34 18.76 4.28 -0.54
N GLY A 35 18.70 4.92 0.64
CA GLY A 35 18.83 4.26 1.93
C GLY A 35 17.81 3.14 2.14
N VAL A 36 16.56 3.31 1.70
CA VAL A 36 15.52 2.25 1.77
C VAL A 36 15.97 1.00 1.00
N ILE A 37 16.47 1.16 -0.23
CA ILE A 37 16.98 0.03 -1.04
C ILE A 37 18.16 -0.64 -0.32
N ILE A 38 19.12 0.14 0.16
CA ILE A 38 20.31 -0.38 0.85
C ILE A 38 19.89 -1.15 2.10
N THR A 39 19.01 -0.60 2.93
CA THR A 39 18.50 -1.27 4.13
C THR A 39 17.78 -2.57 3.77
N ALA A 40 16.95 -2.59 2.72
CA ALA A 40 16.27 -3.81 2.28
C ALA A 40 17.27 -4.89 1.83
N VAL A 41 18.28 -4.53 1.03
CA VAL A 41 19.33 -5.46 0.59
C VAL A 41 20.13 -5.99 1.77
N VAL A 42 20.54 -5.12 2.71
CA VAL A 42 21.28 -5.51 3.92
C VAL A 42 20.44 -6.47 4.78
N LEU A 43 19.15 -6.18 4.98
CA LEU A 43 18.27 -7.09 5.71
C LEU A 43 18.12 -8.43 4.97
N LEU A 44 17.97 -8.45 3.65
CA LEU A 44 17.92 -9.70 2.87
C LEU A 44 19.21 -10.53 2.94
N MET A 45 20.35 -9.90 3.20
CA MET A 45 21.64 -10.59 3.38
C MET A 45 21.84 -11.09 4.80
N ILE A 46 21.49 -10.30 5.81
CA ILE A 46 21.81 -10.58 7.22
C ILE A 46 20.66 -11.26 7.96
N ASN A 47 19.41 -10.86 7.69
CA ASN A 47 18.22 -11.38 8.35
C ASN A 47 16.97 -11.30 7.45
N ARG A 48 16.82 -12.30 6.58
CA ARG A 48 15.68 -12.39 5.64
C ARG A 48 14.33 -12.40 6.34
N GLU A 49 14.24 -13.05 7.49
CA GLU A 49 12.99 -13.11 8.25
C GLU A 49 12.57 -11.71 8.71
N LEU A 50 13.52 -10.90 9.20
CA LEU A 50 13.24 -9.52 9.60
C LEU A 50 12.80 -8.66 8.41
N TYR A 51 13.40 -8.83 7.22
CA TYR A 51 12.92 -8.18 6.01
C TYR A 51 11.47 -8.57 5.70
N TYR A 52 11.19 -9.88 5.62
CA TYR A 52 9.83 -10.33 5.29
C TYR A 52 8.82 -9.89 6.33
N LEU A 53 9.19 -9.86 7.61
CA LEU A 53 8.36 -9.35 8.70
C LEU A 53 8.13 -7.84 8.64
N SER A 54 9.03 -7.04 8.07
CA SER A 54 8.84 -5.58 8.01
C SER A 54 7.91 -5.16 6.87
N VAL A 55 7.83 -5.97 5.81
CA VAL A 55 7.05 -5.74 4.58
C VAL A 55 5.72 -6.52 4.52
N GLN A 56 5.26 -7.13 5.63
CA GLN A 56 3.90 -7.69 5.68
C GLN A 56 2.86 -6.57 5.93
N GLU A 57 1.60 -6.89 5.66
CA GLU A 57 0.43 -6.08 6.01
C GLU A 57 0.42 -5.73 7.50
N ASP A 58 -0.04 -4.51 7.81
CA ASP A 58 -0.09 -3.93 9.15
C ASP A 58 1.28 -3.91 9.87
N GLN A 59 2.39 -3.93 9.13
CA GLN A 59 3.76 -3.83 9.67
C GLN A 59 4.42 -2.49 9.36
N VAL A 60 5.68 -2.35 9.78
CA VAL A 60 6.39 -1.07 9.85
C VAL A 60 6.44 -0.37 8.50
N ILE A 61 6.68 -1.08 7.39
CA ILE A 61 6.82 -0.44 6.07
C ILE A 61 5.48 0.14 5.59
N GLU A 62 4.39 -0.62 5.67
CA GLU A 62 3.03 -0.13 5.32
C GLU A 62 2.63 1.10 6.17
N TRP A 63 2.85 1.05 7.49
CA TRP A 63 2.59 2.21 8.34
C TRP A 63 3.49 3.40 8.01
N MET A 64 4.75 3.16 7.63
CA MET A 64 5.63 4.22 7.16
C MET A 64 5.09 4.84 5.88
N THR A 65 4.67 4.03 4.91
CA THR A 65 4.02 4.46 3.66
C THR A 65 2.80 5.35 3.94
N PHE A 66 1.90 4.89 4.82
CA PHE A 66 0.75 5.67 5.29
C PHE A 66 1.18 7.06 5.80
N TRP A 67 2.13 7.11 6.75
CA TRP A 67 2.52 8.36 7.38
C TRP A 67 3.24 9.31 6.42
N VAL A 68 4.10 8.81 5.53
CA VAL A 68 4.80 9.68 4.57
C VAL A 68 3.82 10.31 3.57
N PHE A 69 2.84 9.54 3.07
CA PHE A 69 1.80 10.08 2.19
C PHE A 69 0.85 11.01 2.93
N PHE A 70 0.42 10.66 4.14
CA PHE A 70 -0.45 11.52 4.95
C PHE A 70 0.21 12.88 5.24
N ILE A 71 1.49 12.86 5.63
CA ILE A 71 2.26 14.08 5.90
C ILE A 71 2.51 14.85 4.61
N ALA A 72 2.82 14.19 3.49
CA ALA A 72 2.93 14.84 2.18
C ALA A 72 1.63 15.57 1.81
N GLY A 73 0.47 14.93 2.03
CA GLY A 73 -0.86 15.51 1.84
C GLY A 73 -1.05 16.78 2.67
N ALA A 74 -0.75 16.71 3.97
CA ALA A 74 -0.86 17.85 4.88
C ALA A 74 0.06 19.02 4.49
N ILE A 75 1.30 18.74 4.07
CA ILE A 75 2.25 19.76 3.62
C ILE A 75 1.78 20.38 2.30
N CYS A 76 1.25 19.59 1.36
CA CYS A 76 0.66 20.07 0.12
C CYS A 76 -0.55 20.97 0.36
N MET A 77 -1.44 20.61 1.30
CA MET A 77 -2.58 21.46 1.69
C MET A 77 -2.10 22.79 2.30
N GLN A 78 -1.09 22.74 3.17
CA GLN A 78 -0.49 23.95 3.71
C GLN A 78 0.15 24.82 2.61
N ALA A 79 0.85 24.20 1.66
CA ALA A 79 1.47 24.89 0.54
C ALA A 79 0.41 25.51 -0.40
N ALA A 80 -0.69 24.80 -0.68
CA ALA A 80 -1.83 25.29 -1.44
C ALA A 80 -2.47 26.52 -0.76
N TYR A 81 -2.67 26.46 0.56
CA TYR A 81 -3.17 27.59 1.34
C TYR A 81 -2.24 28.81 1.28
N ARG A 82 -0.92 28.60 1.40
CA ARG A 82 0.07 29.68 1.25
C ARG A 82 0.10 30.25 -0.16
N GLN A 83 0.00 29.40 -1.18
CA GLN A 83 -0.09 29.80 -2.58
C GLN A 83 -1.33 30.68 -2.82
N TYR A 84 -2.49 30.30 -2.29
CA TYR A 84 -3.72 31.10 -2.34
C TYR A 84 -3.58 32.45 -1.66
N ARG A 85 -2.90 32.51 -0.50
CA ARG A 85 -2.66 33.76 0.23
C ARG A 85 -1.64 34.68 -0.46
N GLY A 86 -0.64 34.11 -1.13
CA GLY A 86 0.45 34.85 -1.77
C GLY A 86 0.23 35.16 -3.26
N MET A 87 -0.70 34.47 -3.93
CA MET A 87 -0.97 34.59 -5.36
C MET A 87 -2.47 34.84 -5.60
N ILE A 88 -2.80 35.63 -6.62
CA ILE A 88 -4.21 35.82 -7.08
C ILE A 88 -4.65 34.63 -7.96
N LYS A 89 -4.35 33.39 -7.55
CA LYS A 89 -4.66 32.17 -8.32
C LYS A 89 -5.21 31.08 -7.42
N ILE A 90 -6.11 30.27 -7.96
CA ILE A 90 -6.65 29.08 -7.30
C ILE A 90 -5.55 28.01 -7.28
N PRO A 91 -5.16 27.48 -6.10
CA PRO A 91 -4.05 26.53 -5.94
C PRO A 91 -4.46 25.08 -6.25
N TRP A 92 -5.18 24.87 -7.37
CA TRP A 92 -5.83 23.58 -7.66
C TRP A 92 -4.82 22.43 -7.72
N PHE A 93 -3.64 22.65 -8.31
CA PHE A 93 -2.66 21.59 -8.50
C PHE A 93 -2.16 21.03 -7.16
N LEU A 94 -1.72 21.90 -6.25
CA LEU A 94 -1.24 21.48 -4.92
C LEU A 94 -2.35 20.91 -4.06
N PHE A 95 -3.57 21.44 -4.18
CA PHE A 95 -4.74 20.87 -3.54
C PHE A 95 -4.99 19.43 -4.03
N CYS A 96 -5.02 19.21 -5.35
CA CYS A 96 -5.22 17.88 -5.94
C CYS A 96 -4.10 16.90 -5.58
N VAL A 97 -2.83 17.33 -5.59
CA VAL A 97 -1.71 16.50 -5.11
C VAL A 97 -1.89 16.17 -3.63
N GLY A 98 -2.36 17.12 -2.82
CA GLY A 98 -2.66 16.88 -1.41
C GLY A 98 -3.76 15.85 -1.19
N VAL A 99 -4.88 15.97 -1.92
CA VAL A 99 -5.99 14.99 -1.90
C VAL A 99 -5.51 13.62 -2.36
N PHE A 100 -4.73 13.58 -3.45
CA PHE A 100 -4.14 12.34 -3.97
C PHE A 100 -3.28 11.65 -2.90
N CYS A 101 -2.40 12.38 -2.21
CA CYS A 101 -1.58 11.80 -1.15
C CYS A 101 -2.44 11.27 0.02
N PHE A 102 -3.48 11.98 0.45
CA PHE A 102 -4.39 11.46 1.49
C PHE A 102 -5.15 10.21 1.03
N PHE A 103 -5.58 10.18 -0.23
CA PHE A 103 -6.23 9.01 -0.81
C PHE A 103 -5.29 7.80 -0.81
N VAL A 104 -4.06 7.95 -1.32
CA VAL A 104 -3.06 6.86 -1.31
C VAL A 104 -2.74 6.41 0.11
N ALA A 105 -2.59 7.33 1.06
CA ALA A 105 -2.38 6.96 2.46
C ALA A 105 -3.53 6.09 2.99
N LEU A 106 -4.79 6.47 2.76
CA LEU A 106 -5.92 5.68 3.24
C LEU A 106 -6.07 4.35 2.50
N GLU A 107 -5.78 4.31 1.21
CA GLU A 107 -5.74 3.07 0.41
C GLU A 107 -4.73 2.06 0.96
N GLU A 108 -3.54 2.51 1.37
CA GLU A 108 -2.45 1.68 1.93
C GLU A 108 -2.89 0.84 3.13
N ILE A 109 -3.74 1.40 4.00
CA ILE A 109 -4.23 0.71 5.21
C ILE A 109 -5.66 0.19 5.04
N SER A 110 -6.10 0.00 3.80
CA SER A 110 -7.44 -0.44 3.43
C SER A 110 -8.53 0.35 4.15
N TRP A 111 -8.38 1.68 4.19
CA TRP A 111 -9.27 2.63 4.87
C TRP A 111 -9.56 2.25 6.33
N CYS A 112 -8.53 1.80 7.04
CA CYS A 112 -8.62 1.30 8.41
C CYS A 112 -9.53 0.07 8.58
N GLN A 113 -9.93 -0.64 7.51
CA GLN A 113 -10.73 -1.87 7.60
C GLN A 113 -10.08 -2.86 8.55
N ARG A 114 -8.79 -3.13 8.36
CA ARG A 114 -8.05 -4.08 9.19
C ARG A 114 -7.95 -3.62 10.63
N LEU A 115 -7.69 -2.33 10.85
CA LEU A 115 -7.60 -1.76 12.19
C LEU A 115 -8.95 -1.80 12.92
N LEU A 116 -10.04 -1.40 12.27
CA LEU A 116 -11.37 -1.28 12.88
C LEU A 116 -12.16 -2.59 12.87
N GLY A 117 -11.79 -3.53 12.00
CA GLY A 117 -12.40 -4.85 11.85
C GLY A 117 -13.78 -4.84 11.19
N TYR A 118 -14.13 -3.79 10.43
CA TYR A 118 -15.42 -3.76 9.74
C TYR A 118 -15.39 -4.58 8.45
N ARG A 119 -16.56 -5.01 8.01
CA ARG A 119 -16.75 -5.76 6.77
C ARG A 119 -16.82 -4.81 5.56
N PRO A 120 -16.07 -5.04 4.48
CA PRO A 120 -16.23 -4.30 3.23
C PRO A 120 -17.63 -4.48 2.63
N PRO A 121 -18.15 -3.49 1.87
CA PRO A 121 -19.37 -3.65 1.08
C PRO A 121 -19.27 -4.83 0.10
N ALA A 122 -20.41 -5.43 -0.27
CA ALA A 122 -20.47 -6.61 -1.14
C ALA A 122 -19.67 -6.44 -2.45
N TYR A 123 -19.73 -5.26 -3.07
CA TYR A 123 -18.94 -4.94 -4.26
C TYR A 123 -17.44 -5.21 -4.08
N PHE A 124 -16.85 -4.82 -2.96
CA PHE A 124 -15.43 -5.07 -2.67
C PHE A 124 -15.19 -6.55 -2.37
N LEU A 125 -16.09 -7.22 -1.64
CA LEU A 125 -15.97 -8.65 -1.39
C LEU A 125 -16.03 -9.50 -2.67
N GLU A 126 -16.68 -9.00 -3.71
CA GLU A 126 -16.74 -9.67 -5.01
C GLU A 126 -15.55 -9.30 -5.91
N GLN A 127 -15.33 -8.01 -6.10
CA GLN A 127 -14.46 -7.50 -7.16
C GLN A 127 -13.01 -7.25 -6.71
N ASN A 128 -12.78 -6.97 -5.41
CA ASN A 128 -11.44 -6.68 -4.90
C ASN A 128 -10.58 -7.95 -4.84
N PHE A 129 -9.35 -7.91 -5.36
CA PHE A 129 -8.43 -9.05 -5.39
C PHE A 129 -8.13 -9.70 -4.02
N GLN A 130 -8.22 -8.96 -2.92
CA GLN A 130 -8.00 -9.41 -1.54
C GLN A 130 -9.27 -9.47 -0.67
N GLN A 131 -10.45 -9.09 -1.19
CA GLN A 131 -11.69 -8.84 -0.37
C GLN A 131 -11.48 -7.75 0.68
N GLU A 132 -10.71 -6.73 0.33
CA GLU A 132 -10.45 -5.59 1.19
C GLU A 132 -11.18 -4.34 0.71
N PHE A 133 -11.40 -3.39 1.61
CA PHE A 133 -11.97 -2.09 1.29
C PHE A 133 -10.85 -1.15 0.85
N ASN A 134 -10.32 -1.40 -0.34
CA ASN A 134 -9.42 -0.51 -1.06
C ASN A 134 -9.77 -0.55 -2.56
N VAL A 135 -9.54 0.54 -3.27
CA VAL A 135 -9.86 0.68 -4.69
C VAL A 135 -8.76 0.07 -5.55
N HIS A 136 -7.49 0.19 -5.15
CA HIS A 136 -6.36 -0.26 -5.99
C HIS A 136 -6.32 -1.78 -6.27
N ASN A 137 -7.04 -2.60 -5.49
CA ASN A 137 -7.15 -4.04 -5.71
C ASN A 137 -8.42 -4.42 -6.49
N VAL A 138 -9.32 -3.48 -6.74
CA VAL A 138 -10.44 -3.65 -7.68
C VAL A 138 -9.97 -3.36 -9.11
N VAL A 139 -9.03 -2.42 -9.26
CA VAL A 139 -8.48 -2.04 -10.56
C VAL A 139 -7.66 -3.18 -11.16
N ASP A 140 -7.83 -3.39 -12.47
CA ASP A 140 -7.05 -4.37 -13.23
C ASP A 140 -5.54 -4.17 -13.04
N SER A 141 -4.79 -5.27 -12.96
CA SER A 141 -3.35 -5.24 -12.70
C SER A 141 -2.57 -4.39 -13.69
N PHE A 142 -2.93 -4.41 -14.98
CA PHE A 142 -2.25 -3.59 -15.99
C PHE A 142 -2.52 -2.10 -15.77
N LEU A 143 -3.77 -1.73 -15.48
CA LEU A 143 -4.13 -0.33 -15.22
C LEU A 143 -3.48 0.19 -13.94
N ARG A 144 -3.40 -0.63 -12.87
CA ARG A 144 -2.69 -0.27 -11.64
C ARG A 144 -1.20 -0.03 -11.92
N THR A 145 -0.56 -0.93 -12.66
CA THR A 145 0.84 -0.81 -13.04
C THR A 145 1.09 0.45 -13.87
N LEU A 146 0.27 0.69 -14.89
CA LEU A 146 0.36 1.88 -15.72
C LEU A 146 0.14 3.16 -14.90
N ALA A 147 -0.83 3.17 -13.98
CA ALA A 147 -1.10 4.31 -13.12
C ALA A 147 0.12 4.65 -12.23
N LEU A 148 0.74 3.65 -11.60
CA LEU A 148 1.96 3.84 -10.81
C LEU A 148 3.12 4.36 -11.66
N GLN A 149 3.36 3.80 -12.84
CA GLN A 149 4.41 4.27 -13.76
C GLN A 149 4.17 5.73 -14.18
N ILE A 150 2.93 6.09 -14.52
CA ILE A 150 2.55 7.48 -14.87
C ILE A 150 2.77 8.41 -13.68
N VAL A 151 2.45 8.00 -12.46
CA VAL A 151 2.70 8.82 -11.28
C VAL A 151 4.21 9.00 -11.06
N ILE A 152 4.99 7.91 -11.04
CA ILE A 152 6.44 7.97 -10.78
C ILE A 152 7.17 8.79 -11.86
N LEU A 153 6.99 8.44 -13.14
CA LEU A 153 7.67 9.10 -14.26
C LEU A 153 7.07 10.47 -14.54
N GLY A 154 5.74 10.57 -14.59
CA GLY A 154 5.03 11.79 -14.93
C GLY A 154 5.27 12.90 -13.91
N PHE A 155 5.02 12.62 -12.62
CA PHE A 155 5.24 13.60 -11.56
C PHE A 155 6.73 13.81 -11.28
N GLY A 156 7.49 12.73 -11.09
CA GLY A 156 8.86 12.77 -10.59
C GLY A 156 9.95 13.14 -11.60
N ILE A 157 9.70 12.93 -12.90
CA ILE A 157 10.72 13.08 -13.95
C ILE A 157 10.25 14.00 -15.08
N VAL A 158 9.14 13.66 -15.74
CA VAL A 158 8.65 14.37 -16.93
C VAL A 158 8.25 15.79 -16.57
N LEU A 159 7.38 15.97 -15.56
CA LEU A 159 6.90 17.29 -15.13
C LEU A 159 8.04 18.26 -14.78
N PRO A 160 9.04 17.91 -13.92
CA PRO A 160 10.15 18.80 -13.64
C PRO A 160 11.10 18.99 -14.84
N ALA A 161 11.26 17.99 -15.72
CA ALA A 161 12.10 18.12 -16.91
C ALA A 161 11.51 19.07 -17.96
N VAL A 162 10.22 18.93 -18.29
CA VAL A 162 9.56 19.85 -19.26
C VAL A 162 9.47 21.28 -18.71
N TRP A 163 9.47 21.44 -17.38
CA TRP A 163 9.52 22.74 -16.73
C TRP A 163 10.83 23.50 -16.96
N LEU A 164 11.91 22.83 -17.39
CA LEU A 164 13.15 23.49 -17.79
C LEU A 164 12.94 24.35 -19.05
N ILE A 165 11.94 24.04 -19.87
CA ILE A 165 11.59 24.80 -21.08
C ILE A 165 10.89 26.11 -20.68
N PRO A 166 11.43 27.31 -21.01
CA PRO A 166 10.88 28.58 -20.56
C PRO A 166 9.43 28.85 -20.97
N ALA A 167 9.00 28.34 -22.12
CA ALA A 167 7.61 28.46 -22.59
C ALA A 167 6.65 27.66 -21.70
N VAL A 168 6.97 26.39 -21.44
CA VAL A 168 6.20 25.49 -20.57
C VAL A 168 6.15 26.06 -19.16
N ARG A 169 7.30 26.47 -18.60
CA ARG A 169 7.37 27.12 -17.28
C ARG A 169 6.42 28.30 -17.14
N ARG A 170 6.38 29.19 -18.13
CA ARG A 170 5.48 30.36 -18.13
C ARG A 170 4.01 29.93 -18.15
N LEU A 171 3.67 28.94 -18.96
CA LEU A 171 2.31 28.39 -19.07
C LEU A 171 1.88 27.71 -17.76
N SER A 172 2.69 26.78 -17.27
CA SER A 172 2.40 26.03 -16.05
C SER A 172 2.30 26.94 -14.83
N TRP A 173 3.14 27.97 -14.74
CA TRP A 173 2.99 29.01 -13.70
C TRP A 173 1.68 29.78 -13.84
N LYS A 174 1.25 30.15 -15.06
CA LYS A 174 -0.08 30.76 -15.31
C LYS A 174 -1.21 29.86 -14.79
N MET A 175 -1.09 28.55 -14.99
CA MET A 175 -2.03 27.53 -14.53
C MET A 175 -1.86 27.13 -13.06
N ALA A 176 -0.94 27.74 -12.29
CA ALA A 176 -0.65 27.38 -10.91
C ALA A 176 -0.16 25.93 -10.69
N ILE A 177 0.34 25.28 -11.73
CA ILE A 177 1.03 23.98 -11.65
C ILE A 177 2.41 24.22 -11.02
N VAL A 178 2.84 23.34 -10.12
CA VAL A 178 4.13 23.46 -9.44
C VAL A 178 4.85 22.10 -9.50
N PRO A 179 5.99 21.99 -10.18
CA PRO A 179 6.68 20.70 -10.32
C PRO A 179 7.45 20.37 -9.03
N PRO A 180 7.77 19.08 -8.80
CA PRO A 180 8.77 18.74 -7.79
C PRO A 180 10.17 19.24 -8.20
N PRO A 181 11.14 19.30 -7.28
CA PRO A 181 12.53 19.60 -7.62
C PRO A 181 13.11 18.59 -8.61
N ILE A 182 13.72 19.05 -9.72
CA ILE A 182 14.41 18.18 -10.68
C ILE A 182 15.54 17.35 -10.04
N LEU A 183 16.13 17.83 -8.94
CA LEU A 183 17.14 17.08 -8.18
C LEU A 183 16.60 15.80 -7.54
N LEU A 184 15.28 15.62 -7.38
CA LEU A 184 14.69 14.35 -6.93
C LEU A 184 14.52 13.33 -8.07
N ALA A 185 14.72 13.71 -9.33
CA ALA A 185 14.55 12.80 -10.47
C ALA A 185 15.36 11.49 -10.36
N PRO A 186 16.62 11.46 -9.83
CA PRO A 186 17.33 10.20 -9.63
C PRO A 186 16.62 9.25 -8.66
N ALA A 187 16.03 9.77 -7.59
CA ALA A 187 15.26 8.96 -6.63
C ALA A 187 13.97 8.39 -7.25
N PHE A 188 13.24 9.19 -8.02
CA PHE A 188 12.08 8.71 -8.78
C PHE A 188 12.47 7.68 -9.85
N LEU A 189 13.61 7.88 -10.51
CA LEU A 189 14.14 6.91 -11.47
C LEU A 189 14.53 5.60 -10.79
N ALA A 190 15.19 5.64 -9.63
CA ALA A 190 15.50 4.44 -8.85
C ALA A 190 14.23 3.71 -8.39
N THR A 191 13.20 4.47 -7.98
CA THR A 191 11.87 3.94 -7.62
C THR A 191 11.24 3.21 -8.82
N TYR A 192 11.27 3.83 -10.01
CA TYR A 192 10.79 3.21 -11.25
C TYR A 192 11.59 1.95 -11.60
N ILE A 193 12.92 1.99 -11.56
CA ILE A 193 13.78 0.84 -11.88
C ILE A 193 13.50 -0.34 -10.92
N LEU A 194 13.36 -0.08 -9.63
CA LEU A 194 13.02 -1.11 -8.65
C LEU A 194 11.65 -1.74 -8.95
N TYR A 195 10.68 -0.90 -9.35
CA TYR A 195 9.34 -1.35 -9.73
C TYR A 195 9.36 -2.25 -10.97
N GLU A 196 10.11 -1.86 -12.01
CA GLU A 196 10.22 -2.64 -13.26
C GLU A 196 10.99 -3.95 -13.09
N ILE A 197 12.11 -3.92 -12.37
CA ILE A 197 12.94 -5.11 -12.19
C ILE A 197 12.28 -6.10 -11.23
N TYR A 198 11.57 -5.60 -10.22
CA TYR A 198 10.95 -6.38 -9.15
C TYR A 198 11.86 -7.52 -8.65
N PRO A 199 13.06 -7.18 -8.13
CA PRO A 199 14.15 -8.15 -7.95
C PRO A 199 13.88 -9.23 -6.89
N TRP A 200 12.96 -8.99 -5.95
CA TRP A 200 12.59 -9.97 -4.92
C TRP A 200 11.13 -9.83 -4.48
N ARG A 201 10.66 -10.78 -3.68
CA ARG A 201 9.28 -10.79 -3.19
C ARG A 201 9.02 -9.58 -2.28
N TYR A 202 7.91 -8.89 -2.51
CA TYR A 202 7.49 -7.67 -1.81
C TYR A 202 8.37 -6.44 -2.08
N SER A 203 9.07 -6.38 -3.23
CA SER A 203 9.71 -5.12 -3.64
C SER A 203 8.69 -3.98 -3.86
N GLY A 204 7.41 -4.31 -4.11
CA GLY A 204 6.32 -3.33 -4.26
C GLY A 204 6.13 -2.43 -3.04
N GLU A 205 6.13 -3.00 -1.83
CA GLU A 205 6.02 -2.28 -0.56
C GLU A 205 7.12 -1.21 -0.40
N LEU A 206 8.34 -1.54 -0.87
CA LEU A 206 9.45 -0.60 -0.86
C LEU A 206 9.26 0.51 -1.88
N VAL A 207 8.74 0.18 -3.07
CA VAL A 207 8.42 1.16 -4.12
C VAL A 207 7.38 2.16 -3.62
N GLU A 208 6.35 1.72 -2.91
CA GLU A 208 5.32 2.57 -2.35
C GLU A 208 5.88 3.51 -1.26
N LEU A 209 6.71 2.99 -0.36
CA LEU A 209 7.43 3.81 0.63
C LEU A 209 8.36 4.83 -0.05
N MET A 210 9.14 4.40 -1.04
CA MET A 210 10.06 5.27 -1.80
C MET A 210 9.30 6.37 -2.54
N LEU A 211 8.14 6.04 -3.13
CA LEU A 211 7.26 6.99 -3.80
C LEU A 211 6.70 8.01 -2.79
N GLY A 212 6.21 7.55 -1.64
CA GLY A 212 5.72 8.40 -0.56
C GLY A 212 6.79 9.35 -0.01
N LEU A 213 8.02 8.86 0.14
CA LEU A 213 9.19 9.71 0.45
C LEU A 213 9.44 10.74 -0.66
N GLY A 214 9.36 10.35 -1.93
CA GLY A 214 9.47 11.26 -3.07
C GLY A 214 8.43 12.40 -2.99
N PHE A 215 7.18 12.08 -2.66
CA PHE A 215 6.12 13.05 -2.47
C PHE A 215 6.36 13.97 -1.26
N VAL A 216 6.75 13.45 -0.10
CA VAL A 216 6.96 14.29 1.09
C VAL A 216 8.14 15.25 0.91
N PHE A 217 9.25 14.80 0.31
CA PHE A 217 10.38 15.68 0.01
C PHE A 217 10.05 16.71 -1.06
N SER A 218 9.26 16.34 -2.06
CA SER A 218 8.72 17.29 -3.04
C SER A 218 7.83 18.35 -2.38
N ALA A 219 6.90 17.93 -1.53
CA ALA A 219 6.00 18.82 -0.80
C ALA A 219 6.76 19.77 0.13
N MET A 220 7.79 19.29 0.83
CA MET A 220 8.64 20.11 1.69
C MET A 220 9.40 21.17 0.89
N ALA A 221 9.99 20.80 -0.24
CA ALA A 221 10.70 21.72 -1.12
C ALA A 221 9.76 22.82 -1.65
N ILE A 222 8.57 22.43 -2.10
CA ILE A 222 7.53 23.34 -2.60
C ILE A 222 6.99 24.25 -1.49
N SER A 223 6.76 23.72 -0.28
CA SER A 223 6.23 24.52 0.85
C SER A 223 7.17 25.63 1.28
N LEU A 224 8.49 25.42 1.16
CA LEU A 224 9.50 26.45 1.41
C LEU A 224 9.52 27.54 0.35
N PHE A 225 9.22 27.20 -0.91
CA PHE A 225 9.11 28.18 -1.98
C PHE A 225 7.99 29.22 -1.74
N PHE A 226 6.89 28.80 -1.08
CA PHE A 226 5.77 29.69 -0.72
C PHE A 226 5.87 30.28 0.69
N LYS A 227 6.98 30.05 1.42
CA LYS A 227 7.18 30.63 2.75
C LYS A 227 7.72 32.07 2.60
N ASN A 228 7.18 33.02 3.37
CA ASN A 228 7.76 34.35 3.44
C ASN A 228 9.22 34.28 3.94
N PRO A 229 10.14 35.07 3.37
CA PRO A 229 11.53 35.10 3.78
C PRO A 229 11.66 35.85 5.12
N ASP A 230 11.20 35.24 6.21
CA ASP A 230 11.59 35.67 7.54
C ASP A 230 13.03 35.17 7.75
N GLY A 231 13.95 36.09 8.05
CA GLY A 231 15.41 35.88 8.19
C GLY A 231 15.87 34.95 9.32
N SER A 232 15.02 34.01 9.75
CA SER A 232 15.34 32.96 10.70
C SER A 232 16.18 31.87 10.02
N ARG A 233 17.25 31.44 10.70
CA ARG A 233 18.09 30.31 10.28
C ARG A 233 17.21 29.11 9.92
N SER A 234 17.46 28.53 8.76
CA SER A 234 16.74 27.35 8.27
C SER A 234 16.97 26.14 9.19
N LEU A 235 16.07 25.91 10.15
CA LEU A 235 15.96 24.67 10.95
C LEU A 235 15.55 23.45 10.11
N PHE A 236 15.84 23.47 8.81
CA PHE A 236 15.31 22.52 7.84
C PHE A 236 15.86 21.09 8.01
N PRO A 237 17.18 20.88 8.20
CA PRO A 237 17.69 19.54 8.51
C PRO A 237 17.09 18.96 9.79
N ALA A 238 16.94 19.79 10.84
CA ALA A 238 16.31 19.37 12.09
C ALA A 238 14.84 18.95 11.90
N ARG A 239 14.09 19.64 11.03
CA ARG A 239 12.71 19.25 10.67
C ARG A 239 12.64 17.92 9.93
N ILE A 240 13.60 17.63 9.06
CA ILE A 240 13.69 16.33 8.37
C ILE A 240 13.98 15.21 9.37
N VAL A 241 14.96 15.41 10.26
CA VAL A 241 15.28 14.42 11.30
C VAL A 241 14.07 14.17 12.20
N ALA A 242 13.38 15.24 12.63
CA ALA A 242 12.15 15.14 13.40
C ALA A 242 11.04 14.41 12.63
N LEU A 243 10.86 14.68 11.32
CA LEU A 243 9.90 13.99 10.47
C LEU A 243 10.18 12.49 10.41
N ILE A 244 11.43 12.10 10.13
CA ILE A 244 11.83 10.69 10.05
C ILE A 244 11.59 10.00 11.39
N PHE A 245 12.01 10.64 12.49
CA PHE A 245 11.81 10.11 13.83
C PHE A 245 10.31 9.91 14.14
N VAL A 246 9.48 10.91 13.84
CA VAL A 246 8.02 10.82 14.02
C VAL A 246 7.42 9.70 13.17
N VAL A 247 7.78 9.61 11.89
CA VAL A 247 7.29 8.54 10.99
C VAL A 247 7.67 7.17 11.54
N ILE A 248 8.93 6.95 11.93
CA ILE A 248 9.37 5.66 12.47
C ILE A 248 8.65 5.34 13.78
N VAL A 249 8.61 6.28 14.72
CA VAL A 249 7.98 6.07 16.04
C VAL A 249 6.50 5.77 15.88
N LEU A 250 5.77 6.56 15.10
CA LEU A 250 4.35 6.32 14.85
C LEU A 250 4.12 4.99 14.13
N SER A 251 4.98 4.60 13.19
CA SER A 251 4.85 3.33 12.47
C SER A 251 5.08 2.13 13.40
N VAL A 252 6.07 2.22 14.29
CA VAL A 252 6.31 1.19 15.32
C VAL A 252 5.14 1.13 16.30
N ILE A 253 4.64 2.26 16.79
CA ILE A 253 3.47 2.31 17.67
C ILE A 253 2.26 1.67 17.00
N MET A 254 1.95 2.04 15.75
CA MET A 254 0.81 1.49 15.03
C MET A 254 0.96 -0.01 14.72
N THR A 255 2.18 -0.46 14.43
CA THR A 255 2.48 -1.90 14.32
C THR A 255 2.21 -2.63 15.64
N LEU A 256 2.63 -2.06 16.77
CA LEU A 256 2.40 -2.64 18.10
C LEU A 256 0.91 -2.65 18.48
N VAL A 257 0.20 -1.56 18.20
CA VAL A 257 -1.26 -1.45 18.42
C VAL A 257 -2.01 -2.49 17.60
N SER A 258 -1.67 -2.63 16.31
CA SER A 258 -2.28 -3.61 15.41
C SER A 258 -2.04 -5.04 15.94
N ARG A 259 -0.79 -5.38 16.29
CA ARG A 259 -0.45 -6.69 16.88
C ARG A 259 -1.19 -6.95 18.20
N ALA A 260 -1.27 -5.97 19.09
CA ALA A 260 -1.91 -6.12 20.41
C ALA A 260 -3.42 -6.33 20.29
N ARG A 261 -4.09 -5.59 19.39
CA ARG A 261 -5.52 -5.75 19.13
C ARG A 261 -5.85 -7.15 18.61
N LEU A 262 -5.00 -7.68 17.73
CA LEU A 262 -5.23 -8.95 17.05
C LEU A 262 -4.96 -10.17 17.93
N ARG A 263 -3.96 -10.13 18.81
CA ARG A 263 -3.60 -11.28 19.68
C ARG A 263 -4.63 -11.62 20.77
N ASN A 264 -5.47 -10.67 21.16
CA ASN A 264 -6.39 -10.83 22.30
C ASN A 264 -7.78 -11.36 21.90
N GLN A 265 -7.86 -12.32 20.98
CA GLN A 265 -9.12 -12.81 20.42
C GLN A 265 -9.21 -14.35 20.35
N PRO A 266 -9.11 -15.07 21.49
CA PRO A 266 -9.14 -16.54 21.52
C PRO A 266 -10.47 -17.14 21.01
N GLU A 267 -11.58 -16.46 21.26
CA GLU A 267 -12.90 -16.87 20.77
C GLU A 267 -12.96 -16.88 19.24
N LEU A 268 -12.43 -15.85 18.58
CA LEU A 268 -12.37 -15.79 17.11
C LEU A 268 -11.48 -16.88 16.52
N ILE A 269 -10.39 -17.23 17.21
CA ILE A 269 -9.51 -18.35 16.82
C ILE A 269 -10.27 -19.67 16.87
N GLU A 270 -11.05 -19.93 17.93
CA GLU A 270 -11.85 -21.15 18.04
C GLU A 270 -12.95 -21.23 16.97
N VAL A 271 -13.64 -20.12 16.75
CA VAL A 271 -14.65 -19.99 15.67
C VAL A 271 -14.00 -20.26 14.31
N THR A 272 -12.84 -19.67 14.03
CA THR A 272 -12.09 -19.88 12.78
C THR A 272 -11.71 -21.34 12.59
N LYS A 273 -11.28 -22.04 13.65
CA LYS A 273 -10.96 -23.47 13.60
C LYS A 273 -12.18 -24.32 13.26
N LYS A 274 -13.35 -24.00 13.80
CA LYS A 274 -14.61 -24.70 13.45
C LYS A 274 -14.99 -24.45 11.98
N GLU A 275 -14.94 -23.19 11.58
CA GLU A 275 -15.25 -22.73 10.22
C GLU A 275 -14.33 -23.37 9.16
N ILE A 276 -13.01 -23.38 9.37
CA ILE A 276 -12.05 -23.92 8.42
C ILE A 276 -12.20 -25.44 8.26
N VAL A 277 -12.54 -26.16 9.33
CA VAL A 277 -12.78 -27.62 9.28
C VAL A 277 -14.04 -27.91 8.46
N ALA A 278 -15.12 -27.15 8.68
CA ALA A 278 -16.35 -27.28 7.91
C ALA A 278 -16.11 -27.02 6.42
N LEU A 279 -15.41 -25.93 6.11
CA LEU A 279 -15.04 -25.57 4.74
C LEU A 279 -14.14 -26.63 4.11
N GLY A 280 -13.21 -27.21 4.87
CA GLY A 280 -12.34 -28.28 4.42
C GLY A 280 -13.11 -29.56 4.06
N ASN A 281 -14.15 -29.88 4.83
CA ASN A 281 -15.04 -31.00 4.52
C ASN A 281 -15.84 -30.75 3.24
N ASP A 282 -16.31 -29.53 3.01
CA ASP A 282 -17.00 -29.16 1.77
C ASP A 282 -16.10 -29.31 0.56
N PHE A 283 -14.86 -28.82 0.64
CA PHE A 283 -13.87 -28.98 -0.43
C PHE A 283 -13.52 -30.44 -0.68
N ARG A 284 -13.27 -31.25 0.36
CA ARG A 284 -13.01 -32.69 0.19
C ARG A 284 -14.18 -33.40 -0.50
N LYS A 285 -15.42 -33.07 -0.14
CA LYS A 285 -16.62 -33.59 -0.78
C LYS A 285 -16.68 -33.17 -2.26
N ALA A 286 -16.45 -31.89 -2.57
CA ALA A 286 -16.45 -31.37 -3.93
C ALA A 286 -15.34 -32.01 -4.80
N ILE A 287 -14.16 -32.24 -4.24
CA ILE A 287 -13.04 -32.92 -4.91
C ILE A 287 -13.41 -34.36 -5.26
N ARG A 288 -14.02 -35.10 -4.34
CA ARG A 288 -14.49 -36.49 -4.59
C ARG A 288 -15.51 -36.55 -5.73
N LEU A 289 -16.38 -35.56 -5.85
CA LEU A 289 -17.46 -35.55 -6.84
C LEU A 289 -17.00 -35.16 -8.25
N SER A 290 -16.05 -34.24 -8.40
CA SER A 290 -15.75 -33.69 -9.73
C SER A 290 -14.27 -33.38 -10.00
N LYS A 291 -13.37 -33.51 -9.02
CA LYS A 291 -11.96 -33.03 -9.05
C LYS A 291 -11.73 -31.58 -9.50
N LYS A 292 -12.76 -30.86 -9.98
CA LYS A 292 -12.76 -29.44 -10.36
C LYS A 292 -12.14 -28.48 -9.34
N PRO A 293 -12.22 -28.72 -8.01
CA PRO A 293 -11.60 -27.81 -7.04
C PRO A 293 -10.06 -27.84 -7.06
N ILE A 294 -9.43 -28.85 -7.67
CA ILE A 294 -7.97 -28.95 -7.85
C ILE A 294 -7.63 -28.48 -9.27
N THR A 295 -6.64 -27.59 -9.38
CA THR A 295 -6.35 -26.89 -10.64
C THR A 295 -4.86 -27.00 -11.00
N HIS A 296 -4.33 -26.05 -11.78
CA HIS A 296 -2.91 -25.97 -12.10
C HIS A 296 -2.07 -25.66 -10.85
N CYS A 297 -0.81 -26.10 -10.89
CA CYS A 297 0.15 -25.85 -9.82
C CYS A 297 0.42 -24.36 -9.59
N LYS A 298 0.74 -24.00 -8.34
CA LYS A 298 0.99 -22.62 -7.86
C LYS A 298 -0.26 -21.73 -7.79
N LEU A 299 -1.44 -22.31 -7.56
CA LEU A 299 -2.64 -21.52 -7.26
C LEU A 299 -2.59 -21.01 -5.83
N HIS A 300 -2.64 -19.70 -5.63
CA HIS A 300 -2.94 -19.09 -4.34
C HIS A 300 -4.05 -18.05 -4.56
N ASN A 301 -5.26 -18.35 -4.07
CA ASN A 301 -6.45 -17.56 -4.38
C ASN A 301 -7.41 -17.52 -3.19
N ARG A 302 -8.28 -16.53 -3.18
CA ARG A 302 -9.41 -16.46 -2.23
C ARG A 302 -10.39 -17.59 -2.53
N ILE A 303 -11.02 -18.13 -1.48
CA ILE A 303 -12.01 -19.20 -1.63
C ILE A 303 -13.21 -18.71 -2.44
N PHE A 304 -13.73 -17.51 -2.17
CA PHE A 304 -14.84 -16.94 -2.93
C PHE A 304 -14.54 -16.88 -4.44
N ALA A 305 -13.42 -16.26 -4.82
CA ALA A 305 -13.01 -16.16 -6.22
C ALA A 305 -12.79 -17.53 -6.87
N HIS A 306 -12.27 -18.50 -6.11
CA HIS A 306 -12.09 -19.87 -6.58
C HIS A 306 -13.42 -20.60 -6.82
N VAL A 307 -14.35 -20.49 -5.87
CA VAL A 307 -15.70 -21.07 -5.96
C VAL A 307 -16.44 -20.52 -7.17
N GLU A 308 -16.39 -19.21 -7.38
CA GLU A 308 -17.05 -18.55 -8.50
C GLU A 308 -16.42 -18.89 -9.85
N LYS A 309 -15.08 -18.93 -9.92
CA LYS A 309 -14.35 -19.26 -11.16
C LYS A 309 -14.62 -20.68 -11.62
N TYR A 310 -14.65 -21.65 -10.71
CA TYR A 310 -14.81 -23.08 -11.04
C TYR A 310 -16.23 -23.60 -10.81
N LYS A 311 -17.18 -22.71 -10.50
CA LYS A 311 -18.61 -22.99 -10.29
C LYS A 311 -18.84 -24.13 -9.28
N ILE A 312 -18.17 -24.03 -8.14
CA ILE A 312 -18.24 -25.02 -7.05
C ILE A 312 -19.43 -24.72 -6.13
N HIS A 313 -20.63 -24.57 -6.71
CA HIS A 313 -21.83 -24.10 -5.99
C HIS A 313 -22.29 -25.02 -4.86
N SER A 314 -21.78 -26.26 -4.79
CA SER A 314 -22.02 -27.16 -3.67
C SER A 314 -21.59 -26.61 -2.31
N LEU A 315 -20.64 -25.66 -2.28
CA LEU A 315 -20.16 -25.05 -1.03
C LEU A 315 -21.22 -24.12 -0.39
N TYR A 316 -22.10 -23.51 -1.17
CA TYR A 316 -23.17 -22.65 -0.66
C TYR A 316 -24.28 -23.41 0.08
N ASN A 317 -24.28 -24.74 0.00
CA ASN A 317 -25.20 -25.61 0.74
C ASN A 317 -24.43 -26.64 1.59
N GLY A 318 -23.19 -26.30 1.95
CA GLY A 318 -22.23 -27.18 2.61
C GLY A 318 -22.29 -27.18 4.14
N TYR A 319 -21.32 -27.85 4.75
CA TYR A 319 -21.03 -27.80 6.17
C TYR A 319 -20.75 -26.37 6.65
N PHE A 320 -19.98 -25.60 5.89
CA PHE A 320 -19.66 -24.20 6.24
C PHE A 320 -20.92 -23.33 6.26
N TRP A 321 -21.74 -23.40 5.21
CA TRP A 321 -23.02 -22.66 5.17
C TRP A 321 -23.95 -23.07 6.32
N ASN A 322 -23.99 -24.34 6.71
CA ASN A 322 -24.82 -24.79 7.83
C ASN A 322 -24.42 -24.20 9.19
N LEU A 323 -23.21 -23.62 9.33
CA LEU A 323 -22.82 -22.88 10.53
C LEU A 323 -23.63 -21.59 10.72
N THR A 324 -24.34 -21.12 9.70
CA THR A 324 -25.28 -19.98 9.84
C THR A 324 -26.37 -20.25 10.88
N LYS A 325 -26.80 -21.52 10.97
CA LYS A 325 -27.73 -21.99 12.02
C LYS A 325 -27.13 -22.00 13.42
N GLN A 326 -25.80 -21.84 13.53
CA GLN A 326 -25.03 -21.82 14.78
C GLN A 326 -24.42 -20.44 15.06
N GLY A 327 -24.89 -19.39 14.38
CA GLY A 327 -24.48 -18.00 14.64
C GLY A 327 -23.41 -17.43 13.69
N LEU A 328 -22.99 -18.16 12.64
CA LEU A 328 -22.20 -17.55 11.55
C LEU A 328 -23.07 -16.54 10.79
N PRO A 329 -22.68 -15.26 10.65
CA PRO A 329 -23.45 -14.32 9.85
C PRO A 329 -23.55 -14.78 8.38
N GLU A 330 -24.76 -14.74 7.81
CA GLU A 330 -25.00 -15.17 6.42
C GLU A 330 -24.13 -14.43 5.42
N GLU A 331 -23.91 -13.13 5.65
CA GLU A 331 -23.04 -12.29 4.81
C GLU A 331 -21.58 -12.80 4.83
N ARG A 332 -21.10 -13.29 5.97
CA ARG A 332 -19.75 -13.88 6.06
C ARG A 332 -19.69 -15.22 5.33
N ALA A 333 -20.75 -16.02 5.48
CA ALA A 333 -20.87 -17.31 4.80
C ALA A 333 -20.91 -17.16 3.27
N GLN A 334 -21.64 -16.16 2.77
CA GLN A 334 -21.80 -15.88 1.34
C GLN A 334 -20.47 -15.54 0.65
N PHE A 335 -19.61 -14.77 1.32
CA PHE A 335 -18.34 -14.31 0.75
C PHE A 335 -17.12 -15.11 1.23
N PHE A 336 -17.32 -16.19 2.01
CA PHE A 336 -16.24 -17.00 2.59
C PHE A 336 -15.17 -16.15 3.28
N ILE A 337 -15.62 -15.25 4.17
CA ILE A 337 -14.74 -14.39 4.97
C ILE A 337 -14.67 -14.87 6.43
N ASP A 338 -13.48 -14.78 6.99
CA ASP A 338 -13.16 -15.20 8.35
C ASP A 338 -13.69 -14.23 9.41
N PRO A 339 -13.55 -14.54 10.72
CA PRO A 339 -14.08 -13.69 11.79
C PRO A 339 -13.43 -12.31 11.89
N TRP A 340 -12.31 -12.10 11.21
CA TRP A 340 -11.62 -10.82 11.11
C TRP A 340 -12.06 -9.99 9.89
N ASN A 341 -13.10 -10.43 9.19
CA ASN A 341 -13.61 -9.86 7.95
C ASN A 341 -12.54 -9.82 6.84
N THR A 342 -11.72 -10.87 6.76
CA THR A 342 -10.74 -11.08 5.69
C THR A 342 -11.02 -12.39 4.95
N ALA A 343 -10.48 -12.53 3.74
CA ALA A 343 -10.75 -13.71 2.92
C ALA A 343 -10.21 -15.00 3.56
N TYR A 344 -10.96 -16.10 3.46
CA TYR A 344 -10.34 -17.43 3.48
C TYR A 344 -9.61 -17.70 2.16
N TRP A 345 -8.49 -18.41 2.23
CA TRP A 345 -7.60 -18.69 1.10
C TRP A 345 -7.50 -20.18 0.80
N ILE A 346 -7.27 -20.51 -0.46
CA ILE A 346 -6.87 -21.83 -0.94
C ILE A 346 -5.48 -21.72 -1.57
N TRP A 347 -4.57 -22.61 -1.18
CA TRP A 347 -3.23 -22.69 -1.73
C TRP A 347 -2.93 -24.11 -2.19
N GLN A 348 -2.59 -24.23 -3.47
CA GLN A 348 -2.13 -25.45 -4.11
C GLN A 348 -0.63 -25.35 -4.41
N VAL A 349 0.14 -26.15 -3.70
CA VAL A 349 1.59 -26.28 -3.86
C VAL A 349 1.87 -27.59 -4.57
N CYS A 350 2.75 -27.56 -5.56
CA CYS A 350 3.20 -28.75 -6.27
C CYS A 350 4.72 -28.79 -6.34
N ASP A 351 5.25 -29.99 -6.35
CA ASP A 351 6.62 -30.33 -6.72
C ASP A 351 6.53 -31.33 -7.89
N PRO A 352 6.69 -30.86 -9.14
CA PRO A 352 6.65 -31.73 -10.30
C PRO A 352 7.75 -32.78 -10.31
N GLU A 353 8.94 -32.45 -9.77
CA GLU A 353 10.09 -33.37 -9.73
C GLU A 353 9.82 -34.52 -8.76
N ARG A 354 9.27 -34.21 -7.59
CA ARG A 354 8.89 -35.22 -6.59
C ARG A 354 7.50 -35.81 -6.82
N LYS A 355 6.79 -35.38 -7.86
CA LYS A 355 5.38 -35.74 -8.14
C LYS A 355 4.47 -35.57 -6.92
N GLN A 356 4.70 -34.49 -6.15
CA GLN A 356 3.94 -34.17 -4.96
C GLN A 356 3.00 -33.00 -5.20
N MET A 357 1.83 -33.04 -4.57
CA MET A 357 0.87 -31.96 -4.57
C MET A 357 0.19 -31.90 -3.21
N LYS A 358 0.09 -30.69 -2.66
CA LYS A 358 -0.66 -30.43 -1.43
C LYS A 358 -1.57 -29.24 -1.64
N VAL A 359 -2.82 -29.41 -1.23
CA VAL A 359 -3.82 -28.35 -1.23
C VAL A 359 -4.28 -28.15 0.19
N PHE A 360 -4.22 -26.91 0.65
CA PHE A 360 -4.72 -26.50 1.94
C PHE A 360 -5.58 -25.25 1.80
N ILE A 361 -6.54 -25.14 2.71
CA ILE A 361 -7.31 -23.93 2.91
C ILE A 361 -6.93 -23.35 4.25
N TYR A 362 -6.92 -22.02 4.35
CA TYR A 362 -6.50 -21.35 5.57
C TYR A 362 -7.04 -19.93 5.67
N SER A 363 -7.03 -19.38 6.87
CA SER A 363 -7.11 -17.94 7.16
C SER A 363 -5.73 -17.50 7.65
N PHE A 364 -5.35 -16.24 7.39
CA PHE A 364 -4.13 -15.64 7.94
C PHE A 364 -4.20 -15.42 9.46
N GLY A 365 -5.34 -15.77 10.07
CA GLY A 365 -5.53 -15.73 11.50
C GLY A 365 -5.47 -14.31 12.06
N PRO A 366 -5.23 -14.19 13.37
CA PRO A 366 -5.25 -12.91 14.05
C PRO A 366 -4.16 -11.98 13.53
N ASN A 367 -2.92 -12.43 13.36
CA ASN A 367 -1.83 -11.53 12.99
C ASN A 367 -1.87 -11.08 11.52
N ARG A 368 -2.72 -11.74 10.70
CA ARG A 368 -2.95 -11.47 9.27
C ARG A 368 -1.69 -11.45 8.41
N ARG A 369 -0.63 -12.13 8.87
CA ARG A 369 0.62 -12.27 8.12
C ARG A 369 0.53 -13.45 7.19
N ARG A 370 1.32 -13.42 6.13
CA ARG A 370 1.52 -14.59 5.27
C ARG A 370 2.57 -15.49 5.92
N ASP A 371 2.24 -16.08 7.07
CA ASP A 371 3.17 -16.90 7.85
C ASP A 371 3.39 -18.28 7.23
N SER A 372 2.39 -18.84 6.54
CA SER A 372 2.50 -20.13 5.86
C SER A 372 3.57 -20.11 4.76
N VAL A 373 4.36 -21.19 4.73
CA VAL A 373 5.35 -21.46 3.69
C VAL A 373 4.83 -22.55 2.76
N PRO A 374 5.43 -22.75 1.57
CA PRO A 374 5.07 -23.89 0.74
C PRO A 374 5.09 -25.19 1.57
N TRP A 375 4.05 -26.01 1.42
CA TRP A 375 3.86 -27.31 2.10
C TRP A 375 3.45 -27.30 3.58
N LYS A 376 3.53 -26.16 4.28
CA LYS A 376 3.29 -26.08 5.73
C LYS A 376 2.59 -24.79 6.17
N ILE A 377 1.45 -24.97 6.84
CA ILE A 377 0.80 -23.89 7.60
C ILE A 377 1.64 -23.57 8.84
N SER A 378 1.97 -22.29 9.04
CA SER A 378 2.92 -21.84 10.06
C SER A 378 2.44 -20.55 10.73
N GLY A 379 3.08 -20.17 11.84
CA GLY A 379 2.75 -18.95 12.58
C GLY A 379 1.34 -18.95 13.15
N ASP A 380 0.61 -17.85 12.97
CA ASP A 380 -0.77 -17.72 13.46
C ASP A 380 -1.81 -18.10 12.40
N ASP A 381 -1.39 -18.56 11.20
CA ASP A 381 -2.30 -19.05 10.16
C ASP A 381 -3.09 -20.27 10.66
N ILE A 382 -4.40 -20.26 10.38
CA ILE A 382 -5.32 -21.33 10.80
C ILE A 382 -5.83 -22.03 9.55
N GLY A 383 -5.40 -23.27 9.33
CA GLY A 383 -5.72 -24.00 8.11
C GLY A 383 -5.81 -25.51 8.25
N VAL A 384 -6.34 -26.14 7.21
CA VAL A 384 -6.44 -27.60 7.10
C VAL A 384 -6.00 -28.08 5.70
N PRO A 385 -5.23 -29.18 5.59
CA PRO A 385 -4.99 -29.82 4.31
C PRO A 385 -6.29 -30.47 3.82
N ILE A 386 -6.63 -30.25 2.54
CA ILE A 386 -7.83 -30.82 1.90
C ILE A 386 -7.47 -31.88 0.87
N TYR A 387 -6.24 -31.88 0.37
CA TYR A 387 -5.73 -32.89 -0.55
C TYR A 387 -4.23 -33.01 -0.43
N GLU A 388 -3.73 -34.25 -0.43
CA GLU A 388 -2.31 -34.54 -0.52
C GLU A 388 -2.13 -35.71 -1.48
N PHE A 389 -1.33 -35.51 -2.51
CA PHE A 389 -0.92 -36.52 -3.46
C PHE A 389 0.60 -36.60 -3.40
N GLY A 390 1.10 -37.74 -2.97
CA GLY A 390 2.46 -38.17 -3.23
C GLY A 390 2.35 -39.64 -3.60
N PHE A 391 3.16 -40.10 -4.55
CA PHE A 391 3.38 -41.54 -4.66
C PHE A 391 3.92 -42.00 -3.29
N LYS A 392 3.09 -42.70 -2.51
CA LYS A 392 3.61 -43.83 -1.74
C LYS A 392 3.86 -44.90 -2.80
N GLU A 393 5.07 -45.45 -2.78
CA GLU A 393 5.49 -46.57 -3.63
C GLU A 393 4.40 -47.63 -3.81
#